data_AF-A0A6P7TSY2-F1
#
_entry.id   AF-A0A6P7TSY2-F1
#
_cell.length_a   1.000
_cell.length_b   1.000
_cell.length_c   1.000
_cell.angle_alpha   90.00
_cell.angle_beta   90.00
_cell.angle_gamma   90.00
#
_symmetry.space_group_name_H-M   'P 1'
#
loop_
_entity.id
_entity.type
_entity.pdbx_description
1 polymer ?
#
loop_
_entity_poly.entity_id
_entity_poly.type
_entity_poly.pdbx_seq_one_letter_code
_entity_poly.pdbx_strand_id
1 'polypeptide(L)'
;MSNSWLSKKKPKTNMNDIVAELRRKKILLLAIDFDQTLLEIHTGGMWTDGVEDLLEHIRPAMLQLIDAALDEPNSIKVSIVTYSMQPWLIHELLALALSHRNTSQIIVRGNTPDWINNHSQWTAGKEEHISWVVAQLCDQSPSLDIKAENILLLDDDPENIKLAQTFLHRTFLVDSTFSLDHLHKYLCSL
;
A
#
# COMPACT_ATOMS: atom_id res chain seq x y z
N MET A 1 -38.26 -30.57 14.24
CA MET A 1 -36.83 -30.56 14.65
C MET A 1 -36.04 -30.14 13.41
N SER A 2 -35.74 -28.84 13.25
CA SER A 2 -34.42 -28.22 13.55
C SER A 2 -33.27 -28.94 12.83
N ASN A 3 -32.36 -28.33 12.07
CA ASN A 3 -32.09 -26.97 11.59
C ASN A 3 -31.01 -27.20 10.51
N SER A 4 -31.16 -26.66 9.30
CA SER A 4 -30.01 -26.53 8.39
C SER A 4 -29.83 -25.06 8.08
N TRP A 5 -28.95 -24.46 8.87
CA TRP A 5 -28.40 -23.14 8.63
C TRP A 5 -27.58 -23.24 7.34
N LEU A 6 -28.22 -23.00 6.20
CA LEU A 6 -27.54 -22.52 5.02
C LEU A 6 -26.93 -21.18 5.41
N SER A 7 -25.70 -21.26 5.92
CA SER A 7 -24.74 -20.17 6.00
C SER A 7 -24.85 -19.40 4.68
N LYS A 8 -25.53 -18.24 4.73
CA LYS A 8 -25.44 -17.24 3.68
C LYS A 8 -23.96 -16.86 3.64
N LYS A 9 -23.18 -17.52 2.78
CA LYS A 9 -21.83 -17.05 2.44
C LYS A 9 -22.01 -15.57 2.08
N LYS A 10 -21.46 -14.67 2.90
CA LYS A 10 -21.44 -13.25 2.57
C LYS A 10 -20.83 -13.14 1.16
N PRO A 11 -21.41 -12.34 0.25
CA PRO A 11 -20.78 -12.12 -1.04
C PRO A 11 -19.35 -11.63 -0.78
N LYS A 12 -18.37 -12.30 -1.39
CA LYS A 12 -16.98 -11.86 -1.40
C LYS A 12 -16.98 -10.44 -1.96
N THR A 13 -16.37 -9.48 -1.25
CA THR A 13 -16.38 -8.08 -1.69
C THR A 13 -15.90 -7.97 -3.13
N ASN A 14 -16.65 -7.23 -3.95
CA ASN A 14 -16.24 -6.92 -5.31
C ASN A 14 -15.16 -5.84 -5.29
N MET A 15 -14.07 -6.03 -6.02
CA MET A 15 -12.99 -5.04 -6.11
C MET A 15 -13.49 -3.68 -6.61
N ASN A 16 -14.49 -3.68 -7.49
CA ASN A 16 -15.11 -2.44 -7.97
C ASN A 16 -15.76 -1.63 -6.84
N ASP A 17 -16.29 -2.30 -5.81
CA ASP A 17 -16.87 -1.61 -4.65
C ASP A 17 -15.77 -0.93 -3.82
N ILE A 18 -14.62 -1.59 -3.65
CA ILE A 18 -13.46 -1.02 -2.95
C ILE A 18 -12.95 0.22 -3.68
N VAL A 19 -12.74 0.12 -4.99
CA VAL A 19 -12.30 1.25 -5.82
C VAL A 19 -13.32 2.40 -5.77
N ALA A 20 -14.62 2.10 -5.85
CA ALA A 20 -15.67 3.10 -5.72
C ALA A 20 -15.64 3.79 -4.34
N GLU A 21 -15.42 3.04 -3.27
CA GLU A 21 -15.29 3.58 -1.92
C GLU A 21 -14.04 4.45 -1.76
N LEU A 22 -12.88 4.05 -2.29
CA LEU A 22 -11.67 4.87 -2.32
C LEU A 22 -11.94 6.23 -2.99
N ARG A 23 -12.59 6.23 -4.15
CA ARG A 23 -12.96 7.46 -4.88
C ARG A 23 -13.95 8.30 -4.09
N ARG A 24 -14.98 7.68 -3.49
CA ARG A 24 -15.98 8.36 -2.65
C ARG A 24 -15.32 9.05 -1.45
N LYS A 25 -14.29 8.43 -0.86
CA LYS A 25 -13.47 8.98 0.23
C LYS A 25 -12.41 9.98 -0.23
N LYS A 26 -12.31 10.23 -1.54
CA LYS A 26 -11.29 11.08 -2.16
C LYS A 26 -9.88 10.63 -1.78
N ILE A 27 -9.67 9.32 -1.67
CA ILE A 27 -8.33 8.76 -1.55
C ILE A 27 -7.70 8.81 -2.94
N LEU A 28 -6.61 9.55 -3.05
CA LEU A 28 -5.86 9.78 -4.29
C LEU A 28 -4.52 9.05 -4.29
N LEU A 29 -4.01 8.66 -3.12
CA LEU A 29 -2.76 7.91 -2.97
C LEU A 29 -2.95 6.74 -2.00
N LEU A 30 -2.64 5.53 -2.47
CA LEU A 30 -2.37 4.37 -1.64
C LEU A 30 -0.86 4.32 -1.38
N ALA A 31 -0.46 4.59 -0.14
CA ALA A 31 0.90 4.38 0.33
C ALA A 31 0.95 3.04 1.05
N ILE A 32 1.71 2.08 0.52
CA ILE A 32 1.68 0.69 1.00
C ILE A 32 3.06 0.33 1.54
N ASP A 33 3.14 -0.22 2.75
CA ASP A 33 4.38 -0.81 3.23
C ASP A 33 4.73 -2.12 2.52
N PHE A 34 6.00 -2.49 2.57
CA PHE A 34 6.53 -3.70 1.98
C PHE A 34 6.48 -4.90 2.94
N ASP A 35 7.36 -4.91 3.95
CA ASP A 35 7.51 -6.02 4.89
C ASP A 35 6.22 -6.23 5.69
N GLN A 36 5.79 -7.49 5.87
CA GLN A 36 4.56 -7.86 6.58
C GLN A 36 3.27 -7.14 6.13
N THR A 37 3.31 -6.35 5.05
CA THR A 37 2.19 -5.57 4.52
C THR A 37 1.87 -5.93 3.07
N LEU A 38 2.80 -5.71 2.13
CA LEU A 38 2.70 -6.31 0.79
C LEU A 38 3.08 -7.79 0.85
N LEU A 39 4.11 -8.10 1.64
CA LEU A 39 4.54 -9.45 1.94
C LEU A 39 3.86 -10.00 3.20
N GLU A 40 3.84 -11.32 3.34
CA GLU A 40 3.46 -11.99 4.60
C GLU A 40 4.65 -12.13 5.56
N ILE A 41 5.87 -11.94 5.06
CA ILE A 41 7.11 -12.10 5.80
C ILE A 41 7.82 -10.76 6.02
N HIS A 42 8.81 -10.77 6.92
CA HIS A 42 9.73 -9.67 7.14
C HIS A 42 11.09 -10.00 6.51
N THR A 43 11.54 -9.21 5.54
CA THR A 43 12.81 -9.37 4.81
C THR A 43 14.04 -8.94 5.60
N GLY A 44 13.86 -8.30 6.75
CA GLY A 44 14.97 -7.77 7.55
C GLY A 44 15.56 -6.48 6.99
N GLY A 45 14.90 -5.85 6.01
CA GLY A 45 15.38 -4.65 5.31
C GLY A 45 16.45 -4.93 4.25
N MET A 46 16.92 -6.18 4.13
CA MET A 46 17.90 -6.63 3.15
C MET A 46 17.70 -8.11 2.82
N TRP A 47 16.81 -8.38 1.86
CA TRP A 47 16.62 -9.70 1.30
C TRP A 47 17.87 -10.17 0.54
N THR A 48 18.28 -11.42 0.77
CA THR A 48 19.50 -12.00 0.20
C THR A 48 19.24 -13.09 -0.84
N ASP A 49 18.03 -13.64 -0.88
CA ASP A 49 17.65 -14.69 -1.83
C ASP A 49 17.09 -14.08 -3.13
N GLY A 50 16.56 -14.93 -4.01
CA GLY A 50 16.02 -14.49 -5.30
C GLY A 50 14.73 -13.69 -5.16
N VAL A 51 14.39 -12.90 -6.19
CA VAL A 51 13.10 -12.22 -6.28
C VAL A 51 11.96 -13.22 -6.48
N GLU A 52 12.27 -14.37 -7.08
CA GLU A 52 11.36 -15.49 -7.29
C GLU A 52 10.89 -16.07 -5.95
N ASP A 53 11.78 -16.17 -4.97
CA ASP A 53 11.44 -16.64 -3.62
C ASP A 53 10.51 -15.64 -2.90
N LEU A 54 10.73 -14.33 -3.10
CA LEU A 54 9.82 -13.30 -2.56
C LEU A 54 8.43 -13.32 -3.18
N LEU A 55 8.30 -13.77 -4.43
CA LEU A 55 7.03 -13.81 -5.14
C LEU A 55 6.02 -14.71 -4.41
N GLU A 56 6.49 -15.80 -3.81
CA GLU A 56 5.67 -16.73 -3.04
C GLU A 56 5.10 -16.11 -1.75
N HIS A 57 5.69 -15.01 -1.28
CA HIS A 57 5.32 -14.34 -0.04
C HIS A 57 4.43 -13.11 -0.23
N ILE A 58 4.09 -12.73 -1.47
CA ILE A 58 3.17 -11.62 -1.72
C ILE A 58 1.77 -11.98 -1.24
N ARG A 59 1.16 -11.09 -0.45
CA ARG A 59 -0.25 -11.19 -0.06
C ARG A 59 -1.16 -11.05 -1.30
N PRO A 60 -1.91 -12.09 -1.71
CA PRO A 60 -2.72 -12.02 -2.92
C PRO A 60 -3.81 -10.94 -2.88
N ALA A 61 -4.33 -10.64 -1.69
CA ALA A 61 -5.31 -9.57 -1.50
C ALA A 61 -4.69 -8.17 -1.74
N MET A 62 -3.44 -7.95 -1.33
CA MET A 62 -2.75 -6.68 -1.55
C MET A 62 -2.44 -6.52 -3.04
N LEU A 63 -1.99 -7.60 -3.70
CA LEU A 63 -1.73 -7.58 -5.14
C LEU A 63 -2.99 -7.26 -5.95
N GLN A 64 -4.14 -7.83 -5.58
CA GLN A 64 -5.44 -7.51 -6.20
C GLN A 64 -5.83 -6.04 -6.01
N LEU A 65 -5.58 -5.46 -4.82
CA LEU A 65 -5.85 -4.04 -4.56
C LEU A 65 -4.97 -3.14 -5.43
N ILE A 66 -3.67 -3.44 -5.51
CA ILE A 66 -2.73 -2.70 -6.36
C ILE A 66 -3.18 -2.79 -7.82
N ASP A 67 -3.44 -4.00 -8.33
CA ASP A 67 -3.84 -4.22 -9.72
C ASP A 67 -5.08 -3.39 -10.11
N ALA A 68 -6.08 -3.34 -9.23
CA ALA A 68 -7.30 -2.58 -9.45
C ALA A 68 -7.10 -1.06 -9.32
N ALA A 69 -6.20 -0.61 -8.44
CA ALA A 69 -5.84 0.82 -8.38
C ALA A 69 -5.09 1.25 -9.66
N LEU A 70 -4.27 0.36 -10.24
CA LEU A 70 -3.59 0.61 -11.52
C LEU A 70 -4.52 0.67 -12.73
N ASP A 71 -5.76 0.15 -12.64
CA ASP A 71 -6.81 0.38 -13.65
C ASP A 71 -7.36 1.82 -13.63
N GLU A 72 -7.12 2.55 -12.54
CA GLU A 72 -7.63 3.90 -12.32
C GLU A 72 -6.51 4.94 -12.14
N PRO A 73 -5.47 4.97 -13.00
CA PRO A 73 -4.23 5.71 -12.74
C PRO A 73 -4.42 7.23 -12.75
N ASN A 74 -5.53 7.72 -13.31
CA ASN A 74 -5.91 9.13 -13.30
C ASN A 74 -6.63 9.55 -12.00
N SER A 75 -7.01 8.60 -11.15
CA SER A 75 -7.75 8.89 -9.91
C SER A 75 -7.10 8.34 -8.64
N ILE A 76 -6.40 7.21 -8.71
CA ILE A 76 -5.72 6.61 -7.56
C ILE A 76 -4.28 6.31 -7.97
N LYS A 77 -3.33 6.90 -7.24
CA LYS A 77 -1.90 6.61 -7.35
C LYS A 77 -1.53 5.52 -6.35
N VAL A 78 -0.53 4.73 -6.70
CA VAL A 78 0.01 3.67 -5.83
C VAL A 78 1.48 3.94 -5.59
N SER A 79 1.90 3.83 -4.34
CA SER A 79 3.31 3.82 -3.96
C SER A 79 3.62 2.72 -2.97
N ILE A 80 4.87 2.28 -2.98
CA ILE A 80 5.44 1.50 -1.88
C ILE A 80 6.34 2.44 -1.05
N VAL A 81 6.08 2.53 0.25
CA VAL A 81 6.87 3.32 1.21
C VAL A 81 7.41 2.39 2.29
N THR A 82 8.74 2.24 2.35
CA THR A 82 9.36 1.18 3.15
C THR A 82 10.70 1.61 3.74
N TYR A 83 11.12 0.95 4.81
CA TYR A 83 12.47 1.06 5.35
C TYR A 83 13.48 0.12 4.70
N SER A 84 13.05 -0.74 3.76
CA SER A 84 13.97 -1.57 2.98
C SER A 84 14.99 -0.71 2.23
N MET A 85 16.24 -1.17 2.19
CA MET A 85 17.31 -0.53 1.43
C MET A 85 17.32 -0.92 -0.05
N GLN A 86 16.40 -1.79 -0.49
CA GLN A 86 16.42 -2.44 -1.81
C GLN A 86 15.20 -2.09 -2.68
N PRO A 87 14.91 -0.81 -2.99
CA PRO A 87 13.76 -0.46 -3.83
C PRO A 87 13.84 -1.06 -5.24
N TRP A 88 15.03 -1.35 -5.76
CA TRP A 88 15.19 -2.04 -7.06
C TRP A 88 14.56 -3.44 -7.04
N LEU A 89 14.72 -4.17 -5.94
CA LEU A 89 14.17 -5.51 -5.74
C LEU A 89 12.63 -5.46 -5.71
N ILE A 90 12.07 -4.42 -5.07
CA ILE A 90 10.63 -4.21 -5.01
C ILE A 90 10.07 -3.88 -6.40
N HIS A 91 10.77 -3.07 -7.19
CA HIS A 91 10.38 -2.81 -8.58
C HIS A 91 10.38 -4.09 -9.43
N GLU A 92 11.42 -4.91 -9.31
CA GLU A 92 11.53 -6.20 -10.00
C GLU A 92 10.41 -7.16 -9.58
N LEU A 93 10.17 -7.27 -8.28
CA LEU A 93 9.11 -8.10 -7.71
C LEU A 93 7.73 -7.68 -8.26
N LEU A 94 7.41 -6.38 -8.25
CA LEU A 94 6.15 -5.88 -8.78
C LEU A 94 6.02 -6.14 -10.28
N ALA A 95 7.09 -5.94 -11.05
CA ALA A 95 7.10 -6.21 -12.49
C ALA A 95 6.86 -7.69 -12.82
N LEU A 96 7.37 -8.62 -12.00
CA LEU A 96 7.08 -10.05 -12.13
C LEU A 96 5.64 -10.38 -11.71
N ALA A 97 5.21 -9.89 -10.54
CA ALA A 97 3.89 -10.19 -9.98
C ALA A 97 2.72 -9.60 -10.80
N LEU A 98 2.94 -8.47 -11.47
CA LEU A 98 1.96 -7.77 -12.30
C LEU A 98 2.48 -7.60 -13.73
N SER A 99 3.00 -8.68 -14.33
CA SER A 99 3.60 -8.66 -15.68
C SER A 99 2.67 -8.16 -16.80
N HIS A 100 1.36 -8.16 -16.58
CA HIS A 100 0.35 -7.59 -17.50
C HIS A 100 0.11 -6.09 -17.31
N ARG A 101 0.76 -5.44 -16.33
CA ARG A 101 0.61 -4.02 -16.01
C ARG A 101 1.89 -3.25 -16.30
N ASN A 102 1.74 -1.95 -16.54
CA ASN A 102 2.87 -1.03 -16.47
C ASN A 102 3.15 -0.69 -14.99
N THR A 103 4.06 -1.41 -14.34
CA THR A 103 4.43 -1.16 -12.93
C THR A 103 5.38 0.01 -12.75
N SER A 104 5.90 0.61 -13.83
CA SER A 104 6.76 1.80 -13.75
C SER A 104 6.06 3.03 -13.19
N GLN A 105 4.73 3.01 -13.11
CA GLN A 105 3.91 4.06 -12.51
C GLN A 105 3.82 3.96 -10.97
N ILE A 106 4.24 2.83 -10.39
CA ILE A 106 4.31 2.66 -8.94
C ILE A 106 5.61 3.29 -8.47
N ILE A 107 5.51 4.34 -7.65
CA ILE A 107 6.68 4.95 -7.04
C ILE A 107 7.08 4.12 -5.82
N VAL A 108 8.34 3.68 -5.76
CA VAL A 108 8.89 2.97 -4.60
C VAL A 108 9.90 3.89 -3.90
N ARG A 109 9.62 4.22 -2.64
CA ARG A 109 10.52 5.02 -1.79
C ARG A 109 10.99 4.15 -0.62
N GLY A 110 12.24 3.71 -0.73
CA GLY A 110 12.97 2.96 0.30
C GLY A 110 14.04 3.80 1.00
N ASN A 111 14.75 3.18 1.94
CA ASN A 111 15.92 3.74 2.61
C ASN A 111 17.20 3.52 1.78
N THR A 112 17.25 4.10 0.57
CA THR A 112 18.47 4.08 -0.22
C THR A 112 19.61 4.79 0.53
N PRO A 113 20.89 4.47 0.24
CA PRO A 113 22.01 5.12 0.91
C PRO A 113 21.98 6.66 0.84
N ASP A 114 21.59 7.22 -0.30
CA ASP A 114 21.42 8.67 -0.46
C ASP A 114 20.31 9.24 0.43
N TRP A 115 19.23 8.49 0.67
CA TRP A 115 18.14 8.92 1.52
C TRP A 115 18.55 8.99 2.98
N ILE A 116 19.13 7.90 3.49
CA ILE A 116 19.61 7.78 4.87
C ILE A 116 20.60 8.90 5.20
N ASN A 117 21.51 9.22 4.26
CA ASN A 117 22.51 10.25 4.47
C ASN A 117 21.92 11.67 4.60
N ASN A 118 20.73 11.91 4.04
CA ASN A 118 20.07 13.21 4.05
C ASN A 118 18.94 13.31 5.09
N HIS A 119 18.47 12.18 5.65
CA HIS A 119 17.34 12.10 6.56
C HIS A 119 17.75 11.34 7.83
N SER A 120 18.31 12.09 8.79
CA SER A 120 18.97 11.54 9.99
C SER A 120 18.06 11.39 11.20
N GLN A 121 16.80 11.84 11.12
CA GLN A 121 15.85 11.83 12.23
C GLN A 121 14.65 10.97 11.86
N TRP A 122 14.71 9.68 12.18
CA TRP A 122 13.64 8.70 11.99
C TRP A 122 12.44 8.90 12.95
N THR A 123 12.12 10.14 13.29
CA THR A 123 11.15 10.48 14.33
C THR A 123 9.73 10.68 13.81
N ALA A 124 9.57 10.82 12.48
CA ALA A 124 8.28 11.04 11.83
C ALA A 124 7.69 9.77 11.17
N GLY A 125 8.26 8.60 11.45
CA GLY A 125 7.87 7.35 10.79
C GLY A 125 8.07 7.45 9.27
N LYS A 126 7.04 7.08 8.49
CA LYS A 126 7.07 7.10 7.02
C LYS A 126 6.63 8.42 6.39
N GLU A 127 6.37 9.45 7.19
CA GLU A 127 5.92 10.75 6.68
C GLU A 127 6.88 11.30 5.62
N GLU A 128 8.19 11.24 5.87
CA GLU A 128 9.17 11.78 4.91
C GLU A 128 9.15 11.03 3.58
N HIS A 129 9.00 9.69 3.61
CA HIS A 129 8.85 8.87 2.40
C HIS A 129 7.56 9.24 1.64
N ILE A 130 6.44 9.38 2.35
CA ILE A 130 5.15 9.75 1.77
C ILE A 130 5.21 11.16 1.17
N SER A 131 5.73 12.13 1.92
CA SER A 131 5.92 13.51 1.47
C SER A 131 6.79 13.58 0.20
N TRP A 132 7.86 12.80 0.13
CA TRP A 132 8.67 12.71 -1.09
C TRP A 132 7.90 12.11 -2.26
N VAL A 133 7.13 11.04 -2.04
CA VAL A 133 6.26 10.46 -3.07
C VAL A 133 5.24 11.48 -3.59
N VAL A 134 4.59 12.21 -2.68
CA VAL A 134 3.62 13.26 -3.05
C VAL A 134 4.28 14.33 -3.90
N ALA A 135 5.46 14.82 -3.51
CA ALA A 135 6.21 15.81 -4.30
C ALA A 135 6.52 15.28 -5.71
N GLN A 136 7.00 14.05 -5.84
CA GLN A 136 7.26 13.44 -7.16
C GLN A 136 5.99 13.31 -8.01
N LEU A 137 4.86 12.93 -7.43
CA LEU A 137 3.58 12.82 -8.15
C LEU A 137 3.07 14.18 -8.63
N CYS A 138 3.18 15.21 -7.78
CA CYS A 138 2.80 16.58 -8.14
C CYS A 138 3.72 17.16 -9.22
N ASP A 139 5.03 16.86 -9.18
CA ASP A 139 5.98 17.27 -10.24
C ASP A 139 5.65 16.61 -11.59
N GLN A 140 5.29 15.32 -11.57
CA GLN A 140 4.89 14.57 -12.77
C GLN A 140 3.51 14.98 -13.30
N SER A 141 2.66 15.55 -12.45
CA SER A 141 1.28 15.92 -12.79
C SER A 141 0.88 17.19 -12.05
N PRO A 142 1.20 18.39 -12.56
CA PRO A 142 0.96 19.66 -11.86
C PRO A 142 -0.51 19.97 -11.52
N SER A 143 -1.46 19.26 -12.12
CA SER A 143 -2.88 19.35 -11.80
C SER A 143 -3.30 18.50 -10.59
N LEU A 144 -2.40 17.65 -10.08
CA LEU A 144 -2.64 16.78 -8.95
C LEU A 144 -2.41 17.57 -7.66
N ASP A 145 -3.42 17.60 -6.79
CA ASP A 145 -3.38 18.23 -5.47
C ASP A 145 -3.68 17.15 -4.43
N ILE A 146 -2.64 16.44 -3.96
CA ILE A 146 -2.77 15.42 -2.91
C ILE A 146 -2.56 16.10 -1.56
N LYS A 147 -3.62 16.09 -0.74
CA LYS A 147 -3.58 16.52 0.67
C LYS A 147 -3.46 15.32 1.58
N ALA A 148 -3.09 15.57 2.83
CA ALA A 148 -2.93 14.52 3.84
C ALA A 148 -4.16 13.60 3.95
N GLU A 149 -5.38 14.16 3.94
CA GLU A 149 -6.62 13.38 4.03
C GLU A 149 -6.95 12.55 2.78
N ASN A 150 -6.22 12.77 1.68
CA ASN A 150 -6.31 12.02 0.43
C ASN A 150 -5.38 10.81 0.40
N ILE A 151 -4.56 10.63 1.43
CA ILE A 151 -3.58 9.54 1.54
C ILE A 151 -4.16 8.45 2.43
N LEU A 152 -4.12 7.20 1.95
CA LEU A 152 -4.35 6.01 2.75
C LEU A 152 -3.04 5.24 2.89
N LEU A 153 -2.49 5.21 4.10
CA LEU A 153 -1.35 4.36 4.45
C LEU A 153 -1.85 2.97 4.88
N LEU A 154 -1.30 1.93 4.26
CA LEU A 154 -1.42 0.54 4.71
C LEU A 154 -0.07 0.10 5.28
N ASP A 155 -0.05 -0.32 6.54
CA ASP A 155 1.18 -0.63 7.29
C ASP A 155 0.86 -1.65 8.38
N ASP A 156 1.79 -2.56 8.70
CA ASP A 156 1.62 -3.54 9.76
C ASP A 156 2.10 -3.03 11.13
N ASP A 157 2.92 -1.97 11.14
CA ASP A 157 3.44 -1.40 12.37
C ASP A 157 2.47 -0.38 12.98
N PRO A 158 1.91 -0.65 14.19
CA PRO A 158 1.03 0.29 14.87
C PRO A 158 1.66 1.65 15.17
N GLU A 159 2.99 1.73 15.29
CA GLU A 159 3.70 3.00 15.49
C GLU A 159 3.67 3.86 14.22
N ASN A 160 3.95 3.29 13.05
CA ASN A 160 3.81 3.98 11.76
C ASN A 160 2.37 4.46 11.55
N ILE A 161 1.38 3.61 11.85
CA ILE A 161 -0.05 3.97 11.78
C ILE A 161 -0.36 5.17 12.68
N LYS A 162 0.07 5.13 13.94
CA LYS A 162 -0.16 6.20 14.91
C LYS A 162 0.49 7.51 14.47
N LEU A 163 1.73 7.46 13.99
CA LEU A 163 2.46 8.64 13.51
C LEU A 163 1.78 9.25 12.29
N ALA A 164 1.43 8.44 11.28
CA ALA A 164 0.71 8.90 10.09
C ALA A 164 -0.63 9.57 10.41
N GLN A 165 -1.34 9.10 11.44
CA GLN A 165 -2.56 9.77 11.92
C GLN A 165 -2.29 11.18 12.48
N THR A 166 -1.12 11.44 13.08
CA THR A 166 -0.73 12.78 13.54
C THR A 166 -0.53 13.75 12.37
N PHE A 167 -0.20 13.22 11.19
CA PHE A 167 -0.12 13.96 9.93
C PHE A 167 -1.45 13.96 9.15
N LEU A 168 -2.56 13.55 9.77
CA LEU A 168 -3.91 13.53 9.21
C LEU A 168 -4.13 12.54 8.05
N HIS A 169 -3.22 11.58 7.86
CA HIS A 169 -3.42 10.50 6.90
C HIS A 169 -4.55 9.58 7.34
N ARG A 170 -5.28 9.02 6.36
CA ARG A 170 -6.10 7.83 6.60
C ARG A 170 -5.14 6.63 6.70
N THR A 171 -5.46 5.69 7.57
CA THR A 171 -4.55 4.60 7.92
C THR A 171 -5.30 3.29 8.11
N PHE A 172 -4.76 2.20 7.58
CA PHE A 172 -5.29 0.86 7.77
C PHE A 172 -4.17 -0.05 8.28
N LEU A 173 -4.33 -0.58 9.51
CA LEU A 173 -3.40 -1.53 10.09
C LEU A 173 -3.54 -2.89 9.39
N VAL A 174 -2.46 -3.37 8.78
CA VAL A 174 -2.41 -4.66 8.11
C VAL A 174 -1.91 -5.71 9.08
N ASP A 175 -2.72 -6.74 9.36
CA ASP A 175 -2.32 -7.86 10.21
C ASP A 175 -2.44 -9.20 9.48
N SER A 176 -2.25 -10.30 10.20
CA SER A 176 -2.41 -11.66 9.65
C SER A 176 -3.84 -11.98 9.17
N THR A 177 -4.83 -11.18 9.57
CA THR A 177 -6.23 -11.32 9.18
C THR A 177 -6.62 -10.42 8.01
N PHE A 178 -5.68 -9.67 7.43
CA PHE A 178 -5.95 -8.76 6.32
C PHE A 178 -6.72 -9.45 5.19
N SER A 179 -7.79 -8.79 4.76
CA SER A 179 -8.59 -9.20 3.62
C SER A 179 -9.26 -7.99 2.96
N LEU A 180 -9.63 -8.14 1.69
CA LEU A 180 -10.38 -7.12 0.96
C LEU A 180 -11.73 -6.78 1.63
N ASP A 181 -12.37 -7.76 2.28
CA ASP A 181 -13.60 -7.52 3.05
C ASP A 181 -13.35 -6.64 4.29
N HIS A 182 -12.19 -6.78 4.95
CA HIS A 182 -11.82 -5.94 6.08
C HIS A 182 -11.53 -4.51 5.65
N LEU A 183 -10.74 -4.35 4.58
CA LEU A 183 -10.46 -3.05 3.99
C LEU A 183 -11.75 -2.35 3.56
N HIS A 184 -12.62 -3.05 2.85
CA HIS A 184 -13.89 -2.47 2.39
C HIS A 184 -14.77 -1.98 3.54
N LYS A 185 -14.95 -2.80 4.59
CA LYS A 185 -15.71 -2.40 5.79
C LYS A 185 -15.13 -1.15 6.44
N TYR A 186 -13.80 -1.07 6.53
CA TYR A 186 -13.12 0.11 7.04
C TYR A 186 -13.40 1.33 6.15
N LEU A 187 -13.25 1.22 4.83
CA LEU A 187 -13.53 2.31 3.90
C LEU A 187 -14.98 2.80 4.00
N CYS A 188 -15.94 1.90 4.20
CA CYS A 188 -17.34 2.29 4.43
C CYS A 188 -17.53 3.09 5.73
N SER A 189 -16.70 2.85 6.75
CA SER A 189 -16.78 3.48 8.09
C SER A 189 -16.03 4.81 8.22
N LEU A 190 -15.12 5.10 7.29
CA LEU A 190 -14.40 6.37 7.17
C LEU A 190 -15.29 7.58 6.90
#